data_AF-A0A415CIN6-F1
#
_entry.id   AF-A0A415CIN6-F1
#
_cell.length_a   1.000
_cell.length_b   1.000
_cell.length_c   1.000
_cell.angle_alpha   90.00
_cell.angle_beta   90.00
_cell.angle_gamma   90.00
#
_symmetry.space_group_name_H-M   'P 1'
#
loop_
_entity.id
_entity.type
_entity.pdbx_description
1 polymer ?
#
loop_
_entity_poly.entity_id
_entity_poly.type
_entity_poly.pdbx_seq_one_letter_code
_entity_poly.pdbx_strand_id
1 'polypeptide(L)'
;MTGLGIMMIAIVALAVGYFGYARWLEKTWGIDPNRPTPAVEKNDGKDFSPASRWTVFAHQFTSITGAGPVTGPIIAAMFGWAPALLWMIVGGIFFGAVQDFTALYASVKNGGKSVGMIIESYVGRTGRQLFLLFCWLFTLLVIAAFCDMVANTFNGFAKDGSQIMPNAAAASISLLYMFVAVGFGLYLKYCKPSSGVQLGVGIVLMVVMVTAGIYFPVYADAVTWRYVVFAYLFAASVMPMWLLKQPRDYLSMFLLIGMIIAAVIGVCIQNPTLNMPAFAGFTVKGLDLFPILFVTIACGAVSGFHSLVSSGTSSKMISSEKDMRLVGYGSMCVEVVLGVVSLIVVCAAASNGVLPSGTPFQTFSGSVAAFLTEIFGVPHQIAACILTMCVSALALTSVDAVARIGRMSLQELFMPEPGKEKTAVQKLFTNTVFSTCLTLLAGYALCIAGYMSVWPLFGSANQLLSALVLTGLAVFLKSTGRKGWMLYAPMTIMFAVTMTALVQAVIRIIGAWMDGTFVWMIHGLQFVVAAALIVLALLVVYHCVLKLRDAAPIVKRN
;
A
#
# COMPACT_ATOMS: atom_id res chain seq x y z
N MET A 1 0.06 -16.45 24.62
CA MET A 1 -1.14 -16.63 23.77
C MET A 1 -0.70 -17.37 22.51
N THR A 2 -1.52 -18.28 21.98
CA THR A 2 -1.14 -19.02 20.77
C THR A 2 -1.53 -18.25 19.50
N GLY A 3 -0.80 -18.50 18.42
CA GLY A 3 -1.04 -17.87 17.11
C GLY A 3 -2.41 -18.18 16.57
N LEU A 4 -2.89 -19.43 16.71
CA LEU A 4 -4.24 -19.81 16.30
C LEU A 4 -5.31 -19.02 17.08
N GLY A 5 -5.12 -18.83 18.38
CA GLY A 5 -6.05 -18.07 19.21
C GLY A 5 -6.19 -16.62 18.74
N ILE A 6 -5.07 -15.96 18.47
CA ILE A 6 -5.05 -14.58 17.95
C ILE A 6 -5.71 -14.50 16.57
N MET A 7 -5.39 -15.43 15.68
CA MET A 7 -5.95 -15.48 14.34
C MET A 7 -7.47 -15.69 14.38
N MET A 8 -7.97 -16.59 15.23
CA MET A 8 -9.40 -16.83 15.39
C MET A 8 -10.13 -15.60 15.94
N ILE A 9 -9.55 -14.90 16.93
CA ILE A 9 -10.10 -13.64 17.44
C ILE A 9 -10.23 -12.61 16.31
N ALA A 10 -9.18 -12.45 15.49
CA ALA A 10 -9.20 -11.53 14.37
C ALA A 10 -10.24 -11.93 13.31
N ILE A 11 -10.30 -13.20 12.92
CA ILE A 11 -11.27 -13.70 11.93
C ILE A 11 -12.71 -13.48 12.42
N VAL A 12 -13.01 -13.81 13.68
CA VAL A 12 -14.34 -13.62 14.25
C VAL A 12 -14.70 -12.14 14.31
N ALA A 13 -13.80 -11.28 14.79
CA ALA A 13 -14.05 -9.83 14.83
C ALA A 13 -14.28 -9.24 13.43
N LEU A 14 -13.47 -9.62 12.44
CA LEU A 14 -13.63 -9.20 11.05
C LEU A 14 -14.90 -9.75 10.42
N ALA A 15 -15.29 -10.99 10.73
CA ALA A 15 -16.56 -11.57 10.29
C ALA A 15 -17.76 -10.80 10.87
N VAL A 16 -17.71 -10.42 12.15
CA VAL A 16 -18.73 -9.55 12.77
C VAL A 16 -18.76 -8.18 12.09
N GLY A 17 -17.60 -7.59 11.80
CA GLY A 17 -17.49 -6.35 11.02
C GLY A 17 -18.13 -6.47 9.63
N TYR A 18 -17.81 -7.53 8.89
CA TYR A 18 -18.31 -7.75 7.54
C TYR A 18 -19.80 -8.09 7.48
N PHE A 19 -20.27 -9.05 8.29
CA PHE A 19 -21.65 -9.51 8.27
C PHE A 19 -22.61 -8.61 9.06
N GLY A 20 -22.11 -7.86 10.04
CA GLY A 20 -22.88 -6.90 10.82
C GLY A 20 -22.74 -5.48 10.27
N TYR A 21 -21.58 -4.87 10.48
CA TYR A 21 -21.38 -3.45 10.22
C TYR A 21 -21.39 -3.10 8.72
N ALA A 22 -20.70 -3.86 7.87
CA ALA A 22 -20.69 -3.59 6.43
C ALA A 22 -22.07 -3.80 5.79
N ARG A 23 -22.87 -4.77 6.26
CA ARG A 23 -24.27 -4.93 5.85
C ARG A 23 -25.14 -3.75 6.28
N TRP A 24 -24.92 -3.23 7.49
CA TRP A 24 -25.61 -2.04 7.96
C TRP A 24 -25.27 -0.82 7.10
N LEU A 25 -24.00 -0.64 6.70
CA LEU A 25 -23.56 0.42 5.79
C LEU A 25 -24.23 0.29 4.40
N GLU A 26 -24.21 -0.91 3.81
CA GLU A 26 -24.85 -1.23 2.53
C GLU A 26 -26.34 -0.86 2.54
N LYS A 27 -27.07 -1.26 3.59
CA LYS A 27 -28.49 -0.91 3.77
C LYS A 27 -28.70 0.58 3.98
N THR A 28 -27.82 1.22 4.76
CA THR A 28 -27.91 2.65 5.09
C THR A 28 -27.69 3.55 3.88
N TRP A 29 -26.83 3.15 2.94
CA TRP A 29 -26.54 3.92 1.74
C TRP A 29 -27.41 3.54 0.53
N GLY A 30 -28.29 2.55 0.67
CA GLY A 30 -29.23 2.16 -0.38
C GLY A 30 -28.52 1.62 -1.61
N ILE A 31 -27.62 0.66 -1.43
CA ILE A 31 -27.02 -0.10 -2.53
C ILE A 31 -28.12 -0.89 -3.25
N ASP A 32 -28.18 -0.72 -4.57
CA ASP A 32 -29.21 -1.29 -5.42
C ASP A 32 -28.60 -2.28 -6.43
N PRO A 33 -28.81 -3.60 -6.26
CA PRO A 33 -28.27 -4.59 -7.18
C PRO A 33 -28.71 -4.44 -8.64
N ASN A 34 -29.85 -3.79 -8.89
CA ASN A 34 -30.46 -3.65 -10.20
C ASN A 34 -30.03 -2.38 -10.93
N ARG A 35 -29.35 -1.44 -10.23
CA ARG A 35 -28.88 -0.21 -10.85
C ARG A 35 -27.66 -0.50 -11.73
N PRO A 36 -27.66 -0.08 -13.01
CA PRO A 36 -26.49 -0.22 -13.85
C PRO A 36 -25.34 0.61 -13.27
N THR A 37 -24.16 0.01 -13.22
CA THR A 37 -22.96 0.67 -12.72
C THR A 37 -22.23 1.38 -13.87
N PRO A 38 -21.29 2.29 -13.60
CA PRO A 38 -20.52 2.97 -14.64
C PRO A 38 -19.76 2.01 -15.57
N ALA A 39 -19.36 0.85 -15.04
CA ALA A 39 -18.72 -0.21 -15.83
C ALA A 39 -19.67 -0.74 -16.92
N VAL A 40 -20.95 -0.91 -16.58
CA VAL A 40 -21.99 -1.40 -17.48
C VAL A 40 -22.49 -0.29 -18.41
N GLU A 41 -22.71 0.92 -17.88
CA GLU A 41 -23.25 2.06 -18.65
C GLU A 41 -22.28 2.53 -19.74
N LYS A 42 -20.97 2.57 -19.44
CA LYS A 42 -19.96 3.10 -20.38
C LYS A 42 -19.34 2.02 -21.25
N ASN A 43 -18.98 0.88 -20.64
CA ASN A 43 -18.40 -0.31 -21.26
C ASN A 43 -17.51 -0.02 -22.50
N ASP A 44 -16.48 0.80 -22.32
CA ASP A 44 -15.64 1.29 -23.42
C ASP A 44 -14.50 0.32 -23.79
N GLY A 45 -14.37 -0.79 -23.05
CA GLY A 45 -13.31 -1.80 -23.25
C GLY A 45 -11.90 -1.29 -22.96
N LYS A 46 -11.76 -0.09 -22.39
CA LYS A 46 -10.49 0.57 -22.04
C LYS A 46 -10.44 0.83 -20.54
N ASP A 47 -11.10 1.89 -20.10
CA ASP A 47 -11.13 2.31 -18.70
C ASP A 47 -12.32 1.69 -17.96
N PHE A 48 -13.43 1.43 -18.66
CA PHE A 48 -14.66 0.87 -18.14
C PHE A 48 -14.94 -0.48 -18.80
N SER A 49 -14.87 -1.55 -18.03
CA SER A 49 -15.13 -2.91 -18.51
C SER A 49 -15.76 -3.72 -17.38
N PRO A 50 -17.03 -4.16 -17.50
CA PRO A 50 -17.68 -4.93 -16.47
C PRO A 50 -16.98 -6.27 -16.29
N ALA A 51 -16.63 -6.60 -15.05
CA ALA A 51 -15.96 -7.84 -14.69
C ALA A 51 -16.73 -8.61 -13.61
N SER A 52 -16.37 -9.88 -13.42
CA SER A 52 -16.96 -10.70 -12.37
C SER A 52 -16.57 -10.18 -10.99
N ARG A 53 -17.45 -10.37 -9.99
CA ARG A 53 -17.19 -9.96 -8.60
C ARG A 53 -15.85 -10.46 -8.05
N TRP A 54 -15.43 -11.67 -8.44
CA TRP A 54 -14.17 -12.28 -8.00
C TRP A 54 -12.96 -11.70 -8.71
N THR A 55 -13.10 -11.36 -10.00
CA THR A 55 -12.05 -10.66 -10.75
C THR A 55 -11.79 -9.27 -10.15
N VAL A 56 -12.85 -8.52 -9.85
CA VAL A 56 -12.70 -7.18 -9.25
C VAL A 56 -12.21 -7.28 -7.81
N PHE A 57 -12.68 -8.27 -7.03
CA PHE A 57 -12.16 -8.54 -5.68
C PHE A 57 -10.66 -8.84 -5.72
N ALA A 58 -10.22 -9.75 -6.60
CA ALA A 58 -8.82 -10.09 -6.75
C ALA A 58 -8.00 -8.87 -7.16
N HIS A 59 -8.45 -8.09 -8.15
CA HIS A 59 -7.79 -6.86 -8.57
C HIS A 59 -7.65 -5.84 -7.43
N GLN A 60 -8.73 -5.57 -6.71
CA GLN A 60 -8.71 -4.67 -5.56
C GLN A 60 -7.73 -5.19 -4.52
N PHE A 61 -7.89 -6.45 -4.11
CA PHE A 61 -7.07 -7.09 -3.09
C PHE A 61 -5.57 -7.05 -3.44
N THR A 62 -5.18 -7.46 -4.65
CA THR A 62 -3.77 -7.46 -5.07
C THR A 62 -3.21 -6.05 -5.25
N SER A 63 -4.07 -5.06 -5.49
CA SER A 63 -3.66 -3.66 -5.65
C SER A 63 -3.53 -2.91 -4.32
N ILE A 64 -4.27 -3.32 -3.29
CA ILE A 64 -4.19 -2.73 -1.94
C ILE A 64 -3.21 -3.47 -1.03
N THR A 65 -3.10 -4.79 -1.21
CA THR A 65 -2.19 -5.68 -0.49
C THR A 65 -0.78 -5.46 -1.02
N GLY A 66 -0.14 -4.41 -0.52
CA GLY A 66 1.26 -4.10 -0.79
C GLY A 66 2.17 -4.62 0.31
N ALA A 67 3.35 -3.99 0.44
CA ALA A 67 4.29 -4.28 1.53
C ALA A 67 3.81 -3.81 2.92
N GLY A 68 3.01 -2.74 2.95
CA GLY A 68 2.61 -2.08 4.20
C GLY A 68 1.93 -2.98 5.25
N PRO A 69 0.97 -3.85 4.88
CA PRO A 69 0.32 -4.79 5.80
C PRO A 69 1.27 -5.80 6.43
N VAL A 70 2.41 -6.10 5.82
CA VAL A 70 3.43 -6.97 6.40
C VAL A 70 4.36 -6.14 7.29
N THR A 71 4.91 -5.06 6.74
CA THR A 71 5.93 -4.25 7.42
C THR A 71 5.39 -3.51 8.64
N GLY A 72 4.22 -2.88 8.52
CA GLY A 72 3.64 -2.05 9.58
C GLY A 72 3.46 -2.80 10.90
N PRO A 73 2.75 -3.95 10.91
CA PRO A 73 2.58 -4.76 12.11
C PRO A 73 3.90 -5.26 12.70
N ILE A 74 4.88 -5.63 11.86
CA ILE A 74 6.20 -6.09 12.33
C ILE A 74 6.97 -4.96 13.02
N ILE A 75 6.98 -3.74 12.45
CA ILE A 75 7.61 -2.58 13.10
C ILE A 75 6.88 -2.23 14.39
N ALA A 76 5.54 -2.20 14.36
CA ALA A 76 4.71 -1.83 15.50
C ALA A 76 4.73 -2.86 16.64
N ALA A 77 5.14 -4.10 16.38
CA ALA A 77 5.30 -5.14 17.39
C ALA A 77 6.28 -4.74 18.50
N MET A 78 7.14 -3.72 18.29
CA MET A 78 7.96 -3.14 19.36
C MET A 78 7.16 -2.64 20.58
N PHE A 79 5.89 -2.27 20.40
CA PHE A 79 4.98 -1.87 21.49
C PHE A 79 4.28 -3.08 22.16
N GLY A 80 4.55 -4.29 21.67
CA GLY A 80 3.85 -5.52 22.02
C GLY A 80 2.84 -5.94 20.95
N TRP A 81 2.50 -7.23 20.93
CA TRP A 81 1.59 -7.78 19.90
C TRP A 81 0.13 -7.36 20.12
N ALA A 82 -0.30 -7.10 21.36
CA ALA A 82 -1.70 -6.79 21.67
C ALA A 82 -2.17 -5.41 21.14
N PRO A 83 -1.44 -4.29 21.34
CA PRO A 83 -1.88 -3.00 20.80
C PRO A 83 -1.83 -2.97 19.27
N ALA A 84 -0.86 -3.65 18.65
CA ALA A 84 -0.79 -3.80 17.20
C ALA A 84 -2.01 -4.57 16.66
N LEU A 85 -2.36 -5.71 17.28
CA LEU A 85 -3.54 -6.50 16.95
C LEU A 85 -4.84 -5.69 17.11
N LEU A 86 -4.99 -4.98 18.24
CA LEU A 86 -6.17 -4.17 18.52
C LEU A 86 -6.38 -3.11 17.44
N TRP A 87 -5.31 -2.39 17.07
CA TRP A 87 -5.40 -1.35 16.05
C TRP A 87 -5.70 -1.93 14.66
N MET A 88 -5.12 -3.08 14.29
CA MET A 88 -5.47 -3.75 13.03
C MET A 88 -6.95 -4.13 12.96
N ILE A 89 -7.52 -4.68 14.05
CA ILE A 89 -8.93 -5.07 14.09
C ILE A 89 -9.84 -3.83 14.08
N VAL A 90 -9.63 -2.89 15.01
CA VAL A 90 -10.49 -1.71 15.16
C VAL A 90 -10.34 -0.77 13.97
N GLY A 91 -9.11 -0.46 13.58
CA GLY A 91 -8.80 0.35 12.39
C GLY A 91 -9.32 -0.31 11.13
N GLY A 92 -9.06 -1.62 10.93
CA GLY A 92 -9.55 -2.37 9.78
C GLY A 92 -11.07 -2.30 9.64
N ILE A 93 -11.82 -2.55 10.71
CA ILE A 93 -13.30 -2.61 10.69
C ILE A 93 -13.95 -1.24 10.54
N PHE A 94 -13.49 -0.24 11.30
CA PHE A 94 -14.19 1.04 11.43
C PHE A 94 -13.56 2.19 10.63
N PHE A 95 -12.31 2.03 10.16
CA PHE A 95 -11.59 3.07 9.44
C PHE A 95 -11.31 2.63 8.00
N GLY A 96 -10.39 1.67 7.81
CA GLY A 96 -9.94 1.26 6.48
C GLY A 96 -11.06 0.69 5.63
N ALA A 97 -11.77 -0.33 6.11
CA ALA A 97 -12.79 -1.01 5.31
C ALA A 97 -13.99 -0.10 5.03
N VAL A 98 -14.33 0.80 5.96
CA VAL A 98 -15.34 1.85 5.76
C VAL A 98 -14.89 2.83 4.69
N GLN A 99 -13.65 3.30 4.76
CA GLN A 99 -13.12 4.26 3.80
C GLN A 99 -13.09 3.68 2.38
N ASP A 100 -12.57 2.47 2.20
CA ASP A 100 -12.48 1.80 0.89
C ASP A 100 -13.87 1.57 0.29
N PHE A 101 -14.78 1.05 1.10
CA PHE A 101 -16.15 0.83 0.67
C PHE A 101 -16.85 2.14 0.29
N THR A 102 -16.67 3.20 1.09
CA THR A 102 -17.25 4.51 0.82
C THR A 102 -16.63 5.17 -0.42
N ALA A 103 -15.31 5.02 -0.63
CA ALA A 103 -14.61 5.55 -1.79
C ALA A 103 -15.07 4.87 -3.08
N LEU A 104 -15.21 3.54 -3.05
CA LEU A 104 -15.78 2.77 -4.16
C LEU A 104 -17.22 3.20 -4.44
N TYR A 105 -18.05 3.29 -3.39
CA TYR A 105 -19.44 3.71 -3.47
C TYR A 105 -19.58 5.12 -4.08
N ALA A 106 -18.85 6.10 -3.55
CA ALA A 106 -18.89 7.47 -4.02
C ALA A 106 -18.45 7.57 -5.49
N SER A 107 -17.43 6.81 -5.90
CA SER A 107 -16.99 6.75 -7.28
C SER A 107 -18.08 6.19 -8.21
N VAL A 108 -18.68 5.05 -7.86
CA VAL A 108 -19.77 4.44 -8.63
C VAL A 108 -20.95 5.41 -8.77
N LYS A 109 -21.35 6.08 -7.68
CA LYS A 109 -22.43 7.09 -7.70
C LYS A 109 -22.08 8.37 -8.45
N ASN A 110 -20.82 8.58 -8.81
CA ASN A 110 -20.34 9.72 -9.60
C ASN A 110 -19.83 9.29 -10.99
N GLY A 111 -20.31 8.17 -11.54
CA GLY A 111 -19.96 7.74 -12.89
C GLY A 111 -18.54 7.17 -13.01
N GLY A 112 -17.97 6.64 -11.94
CA GLY A 112 -16.61 6.08 -11.89
C GLY A 112 -15.50 7.13 -11.86
N LYS A 113 -15.81 8.35 -11.38
CA LYS A 113 -14.81 9.40 -11.16
C LYS A 113 -13.86 9.01 -10.02
N SER A 114 -12.58 9.39 -10.15
CA SER A 114 -11.60 9.23 -9.07
C SER A 114 -11.94 10.11 -7.88
N VAL A 115 -11.45 9.76 -6.69
CA VAL A 115 -11.67 10.57 -5.49
C VAL A 115 -11.15 12.00 -5.64
N GLY A 116 -10.07 12.23 -6.40
CA GLY A 116 -9.58 13.58 -6.71
C GLY A 116 -10.58 14.42 -7.50
N MET A 117 -11.27 13.82 -8.47
CA MET A 117 -12.33 14.47 -9.25
C MET A 117 -13.61 14.68 -8.43
N ILE A 118 -13.91 13.77 -7.50
CA ILE A 118 -15.00 13.94 -6.54
C ILE A 118 -14.69 15.13 -5.63
N ILE A 119 -13.48 15.18 -5.05
CA ILE A 119 -13.02 16.31 -4.24
C ILE A 119 -13.08 17.60 -5.04
N GLU A 120 -12.66 17.63 -6.30
CA GLU A 120 -12.80 18.83 -7.15
C GLU A 120 -14.27 19.26 -7.30
N SER A 121 -15.18 18.30 -7.55
CA SER A 121 -16.59 18.59 -7.79
C SER A 121 -17.31 19.15 -6.55
N TYR A 122 -16.88 18.77 -5.34
CA TYR A 122 -17.55 19.16 -4.09
C TYR A 122 -16.76 20.20 -3.25
N VAL A 123 -15.44 20.19 -3.30
CA VAL A 123 -14.53 21.09 -2.56
C VAL A 123 -13.97 22.19 -3.45
N GLY A 124 -13.73 21.92 -4.74
CA GLY A 124 -13.22 22.90 -5.70
C GLY A 124 -11.75 22.70 -6.08
N ARG A 125 -11.27 23.56 -6.99
CA ARG A 125 -9.99 23.38 -7.68
C ARG A 125 -8.75 23.50 -6.79
N THR A 126 -8.77 24.42 -5.82
CA THR A 126 -7.70 24.53 -4.82
C THR A 126 -7.55 23.22 -4.04
N GLY A 127 -8.68 22.58 -3.67
CA GLY A 127 -8.68 21.27 -3.04
C GLY A 127 -8.04 20.18 -3.90
N ARG A 128 -8.29 20.19 -5.21
CA ARG A 128 -7.64 19.28 -6.17
C ARG A 128 -6.12 19.49 -6.25
N GLN A 129 -5.65 20.73 -6.35
CA GLN A 129 -4.21 21.01 -6.45
C GLN A 129 -3.48 20.58 -5.18
N LEU A 130 -4.05 20.87 -4.00
CA LEU A 130 -3.51 20.40 -2.72
C LEU A 130 -3.48 18.87 -2.65
N PHE A 131 -4.55 18.21 -3.11
CA PHE A 131 -4.62 16.74 -3.16
C PHE A 131 -3.58 16.12 -4.11
N LEU A 132 -3.34 16.70 -5.29
CA LEU A 132 -2.35 16.21 -6.24
C LEU A 132 -0.92 16.41 -5.74
N LEU A 133 -0.63 17.57 -5.13
CA LEU A 133 0.65 17.83 -4.48
C LEU A 133 0.88 16.84 -3.32
N PHE A 134 -0.16 16.59 -2.54
CA PHE A 134 -0.14 15.57 -1.49
C PHE A 134 0.19 14.18 -2.07
N CYS A 135 -0.52 13.76 -3.12
CA CYS A 135 -0.30 12.47 -3.77
C CYS A 135 1.14 12.33 -4.26
N TRP A 136 1.71 13.40 -4.84
CA TRP A 136 3.09 13.41 -5.28
C TRP A 136 4.06 13.24 -4.11
N LEU A 137 3.96 14.05 -3.04
CA LEU A 137 4.82 13.91 -1.84
C LEU A 137 4.71 12.52 -1.21
N PHE A 138 3.50 11.98 -1.12
CA PHE A 138 3.26 10.62 -0.63
C PHE A 138 3.98 9.57 -1.50
N THR A 139 3.95 9.71 -2.83
CA THR A 139 4.64 8.77 -3.71
C THR A 139 6.15 8.76 -3.50
N LEU A 140 6.76 9.93 -3.20
CA LEU A 140 8.19 10.02 -2.89
C LEU A 140 8.55 9.20 -1.64
N LEU A 141 7.71 9.28 -0.60
CA LEU A 141 7.91 8.57 0.66
C LEU A 141 7.77 7.05 0.48
N VAL A 142 6.78 6.61 -0.31
CA VAL A 142 6.59 5.19 -0.61
C VAL A 142 7.74 4.63 -1.44
N ILE A 143 8.16 5.35 -2.49
CA ILE A 143 9.33 4.97 -3.31
C ILE A 143 10.55 4.82 -2.40
N ALA A 144 10.83 5.82 -1.57
CA ALA A 144 11.97 5.79 -0.66
C ALA A 144 11.94 4.59 0.31
N ALA A 145 10.82 4.40 1.03
CA ALA A 145 10.71 3.35 2.03
C ALA A 145 10.80 1.94 1.42
N PHE A 146 10.07 1.69 0.33
CA PHE A 146 9.99 0.34 -0.24
C PHE A 146 11.21 0.00 -1.10
N CYS A 147 11.79 0.96 -1.83
CA CYS A 147 13.02 0.68 -2.59
C CYS A 147 14.19 0.37 -1.67
N ASP A 148 14.34 1.11 -0.57
CA ASP A 148 15.38 0.82 0.42
C ASP A 148 15.17 -0.56 1.05
N MET A 149 13.93 -0.93 1.37
CA MET A 149 13.62 -2.24 1.94
C MET A 149 13.91 -3.39 0.97
N VAL A 150 13.55 -3.24 -0.31
CA VAL A 150 13.89 -4.21 -1.36
C VAL A 150 15.40 -4.33 -1.53
N ALA A 151 16.11 -3.20 -1.62
CA ALA A 151 17.56 -3.20 -1.76
C ALA A 151 18.28 -3.87 -0.58
N ASN A 152 17.82 -3.64 0.66
CA ASN A 152 18.34 -4.32 1.85
C ASN A 152 17.94 -5.80 1.91
N THR A 153 16.77 -6.16 1.35
CA THR A 153 16.34 -7.55 1.23
C THR A 153 17.22 -8.33 0.25
N PHE A 154 17.68 -7.67 -0.82
CA PHE A 154 18.58 -8.23 -1.84
C PHE A 154 20.05 -8.21 -1.44
N ASN A 155 20.41 -7.55 -0.33
CA ASN A 155 21.80 -7.48 0.10
C ASN A 155 22.37 -8.90 0.33
N GLY A 156 23.30 -9.29 -0.54
CA GLY A 156 23.90 -10.61 -0.55
C GLY A 156 24.96 -10.80 0.54
N PHE A 157 25.27 -9.77 1.32
CA PHE A 157 26.33 -9.79 2.33
C PHE A 157 25.80 -9.40 3.71
N ALA A 158 26.17 -10.20 4.71
CA ALA A 158 25.98 -9.84 6.11
C ALA A 158 27.03 -8.80 6.56
N LYS A 159 26.86 -8.26 7.77
CA LYS A 159 27.77 -7.23 8.31
C LYS A 159 29.21 -7.72 8.51
N ASP A 160 29.40 -9.03 8.68
CA ASP A 160 30.70 -9.68 8.79
C ASP A 160 31.31 -10.06 7.43
N GLY A 161 30.63 -9.71 6.32
CA GLY A 161 31.05 -10.04 4.96
C GLY A 161 30.64 -11.45 4.49
N SER A 162 29.97 -12.24 5.34
CA SER A 162 29.49 -13.57 4.94
C SER A 162 28.36 -13.48 3.91
N GLN A 163 28.30 -14.48 3.03
CA GLN A 163 27.32 -14.53 1.94
C GLN A 163 25.95 -14.98 2.45
N ILE A 164 24.91 -14.19 2.14
CA ILE A 164 23.51 -14.51 2.40
C ILE A 164 22.88 -15.00 1.11
N MET A 165 23.00 -16.30 0.85
CA MET A 165 22.51 -16.93 -0.38
C MET A 165 21.01 -16.68 -0.64
N PRO A 166 20.08 -16.78 0.34
CA PRO A 166 18.66 -16.51 0.09
C PRO A 166 18.35 -15.11 -0.44
N ASN A 167 19.11 -14.10 0.02
CA ASN A 167 18.96 -12.72 -0.44
C ASN A 167 19.46 -12.56 -1.87
N ALA A 168 20.65 -13.09 -2.16
CA ALA A 168 21.24 -13.05 -3.49
C ALA A 168 20.39 -13.82 -4.53
N ALA A 169 19.83 -14.96 -4.14
CA ALA A 169 18.89 -15.72 -4.97
C ALA A 169 17.61 -14.91 -5.21
N ALA A 170 17.01 -14.31 -4.17
CA ALA A 170 15.82 -13.47 -4.34
C ALA A 170 16.07 -12.29 -5.29
N ALA A 171 17.26 -11.70 -5.25
CA ALA A 171 17.69 -10.64 -6.14
C ALA A 171 17.84 -11.14 -7.59
N SER A 172 18.51 -12.28 -7.82
CA SER A 172 18.62 -12.93 -9.13
C SER A 172 17.27 -13.26 -9.73
N ILE A 173 16.37 -13.88 -8.96
CA ILE A 173 15.03 -14.21 -9.43
C ILE A 173 14.27 -12.95 -9.81
N SER A 174 14.37 -11.89 -9.00
CA SER A 174 13.75 -10.59 -9.28
C SER A 174 14.33 -9.93 -10.52
N LEU A 175 15.65 -10.02 -10.75
CA LEU A 175 16.30 -9.59 -12.00
C LEU A 175 15.71 -10.30 -13.22
N LEU A 176 15.67 -11.63 -13.18
CA LEU A 176 15.09 -12.44 -14.26
C LEU A 176 13.64 -12.06 -14.52
N TYR A 177 12.87 -11.83 -13.45
CA TYR A 177 11.49 -11.39 -13.51
C TYR A 177 11.28 -10.13 -14.35
N MET A 178 12.19 -9.16 -14.23
CA MET A 178 12.11 -7.89 -14.96
C MET A 178 12.20 -8.11 -16.47
N PHE A 179 13.09 -8.99 -16.93
CA PHE A 179 13.26 -9.27 -18.36
C PHE A 179 12.20 -10.25 -18.90
N VAL A 180 11.91 -11.31 -18.15
CA VAL A 180 10.92 -12.32 -18.54
C VAL A 180 9.52 -11.74 -18.59
N ALA A 181 9.16 -10.81 -17.70
CA ALA A 181 7.87 -10.12 -17.76
C ALA A 181 7.70 -9.34 -19.08
N VAL A 182 8.77 -8.68 -19.58
CA VAL A 182 8.74 -8.01 -20.89
C VAL A 182 8.51 -9.02 -22.02
N GLY A 183 9.27 -10.13 -22.02
CA GLY A 183 9.08 -11.20 -23.01
C GLY A 183 7.68 -11.80 -22.97
N PHE A 184 7.15 -12.06 -21.78
CA PHE A 184 5.79 -12.55 -21.58
C PHE A 184 4.75 -11.51 -22.05
N GLY A 185 4.96 -10.22 -21.82
CA GLY A 185 4.11 -9.16 -22.34
C GLY A 185 4.05 -9.08 -23.86
N LEU A 186 5.20 -9.26 -24.53
CA LEU A 186 5.26 -9.35 -25.98
C LEU A 186 4.51 -10.60 -26.49
N TYR A 187 4.70 -11.75 -25.84
CA TYR A 187 3.96 -12.98 -26.14
C TYR A 187 2.44 -12.80 -26.00
N LEU A 188 1.97 -12.21 -24.89
CA LEU A 188 0.55 -11.94 -24.67
C LEU A 188 -0.03 -11.01 -25.74
N LYS A 189 0.71 -9.97 -26.15
CA LYS A 189 0.24 -9.00 -27.13
C LYS A 189 0.17 -9.57 -28.56
N TYR A 190 1.20 -10.29 -28.99
CA TYR A 190 1.31 -10.73 -30.39
C TYR A 190 0.71 -12.11 -30.63
N CYS A 191 0.83 -13.05 -29.70
CA CYS A 191 0.31 -14.42 -29.88
C CYS A 191 -1.12 -14.58 -29.38
N LYS A 192 -1.62 -13.66 -28.52
CA LYS A 192 -2.98 -13.68 -27.94
C LYS A 192 -3.43 -15.09 -27.48
N PRO A 193 -2.61 -15.78 -26.67
CA PRO A 193 -2.93 -17.15 -26.21
C PRO A 193 -4.23 -17.18 -25.39
N SER A 194 -4.91 -18.33 -25.38
CA SER A 194 -6.07 -18.55 -24.52
C SER A 194 -5.69 -18.51 -23.03
N SER A 195 -6.65 -18.24 -22.14
CA SER A 195 -6.39 -18.08 -20.70
C SER A 195 -5.70 -19.29 -20.05
N GLY A 196 -6.01 -20.52 -20.52
CA GLY A 196 -5.35 -21.72 -20.01
C GLY A 196 -3.88 -21.83 -20.44
N VAL A 197 -3.55 -21.43 -21.67
CA VAL A 197 -2.17 -21.41 -22.16
C VAL A 197 -1.37 -20.31 -21.45
N GLN A 198 -1.98 -19.14 -21.21
CA GLN A 198 -1.36 -18.07 -20.42
C GLN A 198 -0.95 -18.55 -19.03
N LEU A 199 -1.85 -19.27 -18.35
CA LEU A 199 -1.60 -19.83 -17.03
C LEU A 199 -0.45 -20.85 -17.07
N GLY A 200 -0.50 -21.81 -18.00
CA GLY A 200 0.53 -22.84 -18.15
C GLY A 200 1.92 -22.25 -18.42
N VAL A 201 2.02 -21.32 -19.39
CA VAL A 201 3.27 -20.63 -19.70
C VAL A 201 3.76 -19.80 -18.52
N GLY A 202 2.87 -19.08 -17.83
CA GLY A 202 3.23 -18.29 -16.66
C GLY A 202 3.83 -19.13 -15.52
N ILE A 203 3.25 -20.31 -15.24
CA ILE A 203 3.76 -21.24 -14.23
C ILE A 203 5.13 -21.78 -14.64
N VAL A 204 5.30 -22.20 -15.90
CA VAL A 204 6.59 -22.72 -16.40
C VAL A 204 7.67 -21.65 -16.29
N LEU A 205 7.39 -20.43 -16.76
CA LEU A 205 8.32 -19.31 -16.64
C LEU A 205 8.69 -19.02 -15.18
N MET A 206 7.71 -19.06 -14.27
CA MET A 206 7.95 -18.86 -12.84
C MET A 206 8.89 -19.91 -12.26
N VAL A 207 8.64 -21.19 -12.53
CA VAL A 207 9.51 -22.28 -12.06
C VAL A 207 10.93 -22.11 -12.63
N VAL A 208 11.06 -21.84 -13.93
CA VAL A 208 12.36 -21.62 -14.58
C VAL A 208 13.12 -20.45 -13.94
N MET A 209 12.46 -19.31 -13.69
CA MET A 209 13.11 -18.15 -13.07
C MET A 209 13.54 -18.43 -11.63
N VAL A 210 12.69 -19.10 -10.84
CA VAL A 210 13.01 -19.47 -9.45
C VAL A 210 14.20 -20.42 -9.43
N THR A 211 14.15 -21.48 -10.22
CA THR A 211 15.25 -22.46 -10.31
C THR A 211 16.53 -21.80 -10.78
N ALA A 212 16.50 -21.04 -11.88
CA ALA A 212 17.68 -20.35 -12.41
C ALA A 212 18.26 -19.34 -11.41
N GLY A 213 17.42 -18.55 -10.73
CA GLY A 213 17.91 -17.57 -9.76
C GLY A 213 18.48 -18.19 -8.49
N ILE A 214 18.01 -19.38 -8.08
CA ILE A 214 18.61 -20.16 -6.98
C ILE A 214 19.96 -20.76 -7.39
N TYR A 215 20.10 -21.25 -8.62
CA TYR A 215 21.37 -21.80 -9.12
C TYR A 215 22.41 -20.74 -9.47
N PHE A 216 21.99 -19.53 -9.86
CA PHE A 216 22.86 -18.42 -10.23
C PHE A 216 22.60 -17.17 -9.37
N PRO A 217 22.89 -17.22 -8.05
CA PRO A 217 22.70 -16.09 -7.16
C PRO A 217 23.72 -14.97 -7.44
N VAL A 218 23.22 -13.74 -7.59
CA VAL A 218 24.04 -12.53 -7.81
C VAL A 218 24.27 -11.87 -6.46
N TYR A 219 25.52 -11.83 -6.03
CA TYR A 219 25.92 -11.18 -4.79
C TYR A 219 26.29 -9.73 -5.04
N ALA A 220 25.48 -8.81 -4.54
CA ALA A 220 25.77 -7.39 -4.52
C ALA A 220 25.26 -6.77 -3.21
N ASP A 221 25.81 -5.61 -2.85
CA ASP A 221 25.44 -4.88 -1.65
C ASP A 221 24.14 -4.09 -1.85
N ALA A 222 23.57 -3.62 -0.74
CA ALA A 222 22.32 -2.86 -0.77
C ALA A 222 22.41 -1.58 -1.63
N VAL A 223 23.59 -0.94 -1.71
CA VAL A 223 23.76 0.28 -2.50
C VAL A 223 23.69 -0.04 -4.00
N THR A 224 24.37 -1.09 -4.46
CA THR A 224 24.29 -1.54 -5.85
C THR A 224 22.85 -1.91 -6.22
N TRP A 225 22.17 -2.68 -5.38
CA TRP A 225 20.77 -3.03 -5.61
C TRP A 225 19.84 -1.83 -5.63
N ARG A 226 20.10 -0.81 -4.82
CA ARG A 226 19.33 0.44 -4.85
C ARG A 226 19.42 1.11 -6.23
N TYR A 227 20.60 1.18 -6.85
CA TYR A 227 20.74 1.71 -8.21
C TYR A 227 19.94 0.88 -9.23
N VAL A 228 20.03 -0.45 -9.14
CA VAL A 228 19.30 -1.36 -10.03
C VAL A 228 17.79 -1.19 -9.90
N VAL A 229 17.26 -1.12 -8.67
CA VAL A 229 15.83 -0.92 -8.40
C VAL A 229 15.34 0.42 -8.96
N PHE A 230 16.10 1.51 -8.81
CA PHE A 230 15.71 2.81 -9.36
C PHE A 230 15.81 2.89 -10.89
N ALA A 231 16.83 2.26 -11.49
CA ALA A 231 16.93 2.14 -12.94
C ALA A 231 15.75 1.34 -13.51
N TYR A 232 15.37 0.26 -12.83
CA TYR A 232 14.17 -0.50 -13.13
C TYR A 232 12.90 0.34 -13.02
N LEU A 233 12.71 1.08 -11.92
CA LEU A 233 11.53 1.93 -11.72
C LEU A 233 11.40 3.03 -12.78
N PHE A 234 12.53 3.55 -13.27
CA PHE A 234 12.52 4.47 -14.41
C PHE A 234 11.90 3.79 -15.64
N ALA A 235 12.38 2.59 -15.99
CA ALA A 235 11.84 1.82 -17.10
C ALA A 235 10.35 1.48 -16.87
N ALA A 236 9.97 1.02 -15.68
CA ALA A 236 8.59 0.68 -15.33
C ALA A 236 7.62 1.88 -15.41
N SER A 237 8.07 3.07 -15.01
CA SER A 237 7.23 4.28 -15.02
C SER A 237 7.02 4.85 -16.45
N VAL A 238 8.03 4.73 -17.31
CA VAL A 238 8.03 5.26 -18.69
C VAL A 238 7.39 4.28 -19.69
N MET A 239 7.66 2.97 -19.55
CA MET A 239 7.17 1.97 -20.50
C MET A 239 5.63 1.79 -20.46
N PRO A 240 5.02 1.38 -21.58
CA PRO A 240 3.60 1.05 -21.62
C PRO A 240 3.21 -0.04 -20.62
N MET A 241 2.01 0.09 -20.02
CA MET A 241 1.54 -0.83 -18.98
C MET A 241 1.50 -2.30 -19.44
N TRP A 242 1.06 -2.56 -20.67
CA TRP A 242 0.94 -3.91 -21.24
C TRP A 242 2.29 -4.62 -21.43
N LEU A 243 3.39 -3.86 -21.52
CA LEU A 243 4.70 -4.43 -21.83
C LEU A 243 5.38 -5.01 -20.60
N LEU A 244 5.34 -4.31 -19.47
CA LEU A 244 6.04 -4.72 -18.25
C LEU A 244 5.09 -4.94 -17.07
N LYS A 245 4.34 -3.90 -16.68
CA LYS A 245 3.55 -3.93 -15.43
C LYS A 245 2.48 -5.02 -15.44
N GLN A 246 1.62 -5.06 -16.46
CA GLN A 246 0.52 -6.02 -16.48
C GLN A 246 0.98 -7.50 -16.53
N PRO A 247 1.94 -7.88 -17.40
CA PRO A 247 2.52 -9.24 -17.40
C PRO A 247 3.17 -9.60 -16.06
N ARG A 248 3.91 -8.65 -15.46
CA ARG A 248 4.56 -8.82 -14.17
C ARG A 248 3.55 -9.04 -13.04
N ASP A 249 2.52 -8.19 -12.97
CA ASP A 249 1.46 -8.28 -11.96
C ASP A 249 0.75 -9.63 -12.06
N TYR A 250 0.49 -10.11 -13.29
CA TYR A 250 -0.12 -11.41 -13.54
C TYR A 250 0.74 -12.55 -12.98
N LEU A 251 2.04 -12.57 -13.28
CA LEU A 251 2.95 -13.57 -12.73
C LEU A 251 3.06 -13.45 -11.20
N SER A 252 3.03 -12.23 -10.64
CA SER A 252 3.27 -11.99 -9.21
C SER A 252 2.05 -12.31 -8.34
N MET A 253 0.85 -12.29 -8.93
CA MET A 253 -0.40 -12.64 -8.25
C MET A 253 -0.34 -14.04 -7.64
N PHE A 254 0.19 -15.04 -8.37
CA PHE A 254 0.27 -16.41 -7.86
C PHE A 254 1.25 -16.53 -6.69
N LEU A 255 2.36 -15.81 -6.75
CA LEU A 255 3.37 -15.75 -5.67
C LEU A 255 2.76 -15.15 -4.40
N LEU A 256 2.00 -14.06 -4.53
CA LEU A 256 1.31 -13.42 -3.43
C LEU A 256 0.31 -14.39 -2.77
N ILE A 257 -0.60 -14.97 -3.56
CA ILE A 257 -1.62 -15.88 -3.05
C ILE A 257 -0.97 -17.12 -2.39
N GLY A 258 0.04 -17.71 -3.03
CA GLY A 258 0.76 -18.87 -2.51
C GLY A 258 1.44 -18.60 -1.17
N MET A 259 2.12 -17.46 -1.04
CA MET A 259 2.76 -17.04 0.22
C MET A 259 1.74 -16.82 1.34
N ILE A 260 0.61 -16.16 1.07
CA ILE A 260 -0.43 -15.91 2.08
C ILE A 260 -1.02 -17.24 2.55
N ILE A 261 -1.35 -18.15 1.63
CA ILE A 261 -1.86 -19.48 1.96
C ILE A 261 -0.84 -20.25 2.81
N ALA A 262 0.43 -20.27 2.40
CA ALA A 262 1.50 -20.90 3.15
C ALA A 262 1.62 -20.35 4.59
N ALA A 263 1.55 -19.03 4.75
CA ALA A 263 1.62 -18.39 6.06
C ALA A 263 0.41 -18.71 6.94
N VAL A 264 -0.81 -18.64 6.39
CA VAL A 264 -2.05 -18.98 7.12
C VAL A 264 -2.08 -20.45 7.54
N ILE A 265 -1.78 -21.37 6.61
CA ILE A 265 -1.70 -22.81 6.90
C ILE A 265 -0.62 -23.08 7.94
N GLY A 266 0.54 -22.41 7.82
CA GLY A 266 1.63 -22.49 8.78
C GLY A 266 1.17 -22.16 10.20
N VAL A 267 0.47 -21.03 10.38
CA VAL A 267 -0.09 -20.62 11.69
C VAL A 267 -1.16 -21.60 12.18
N CYS A 268 -2.04 -22.09 11.29
CA CYS A 268 -3.10 -23.03 11.67
C CYS A 268 -2.56 -24.36 12.20
N ILE A 269 -1.55 -24.92 11.52
CA ILE A 269 -1.01 -26.25 11.83
C ILE A 269 -0.01 -26.19 12.98
N GLN A 270 0.95 -25.26 12.94
CA GLN A 270 1.98 -25.17 13.98
C GLN A 270 1.45 -24.61 15.30
N ASN A 271 0.39 -23.79 15.26
CA ASN A 271 -0.18 -23.11 16.42
C ASN A 271 0.91 -22.47 17.32
N PRO A 272 1.78 -21.62 16.77
CA PRO A 272 2.99 -21.20 17.46
C PRO A 272 2.67 -20.33 18.69
N THR A 273 3.50 -20.39 19.72
CA THR A 273 3.43 -19.47 20.86
C THR A 273 4.13 -18.16 20.53
N LEU A 274 3.47 -17.03 20.82
CA LEU A 274 4.10 -15.72 20.64
C LEU A 274 5.12 -15.48 21.75
N ASN A 275 6.37 -15.23 21.36
CA ASN A 275 7.52 -14.98 22.24
C ASN A 275 7.79 -13.48 22.46
N MET A 276 6.83 -12.63 22.10
CA MET A 276 6.82 -11.19 22.35
C MET A 276 5.89 -10.86 23.52
N PRO A 277 6.20 -9.82 24.32
CA PRO A 277 5.27 -9.33 25.34
C PRO A 277 3.97 -8.85 24.71
N ALA A 278 2.86 -9.03 25.42
CA ALA A 278 1.55 -8.51 24.98
C ALA A 278 1.57 -6.98 24.88
N PHE A 279 2.19 -6.34 25.86
CA PHE A 279 2.38 -4.90 25.92
C PHE A 279 3.78 -4.61 26.46
N ALA A 280 4.56 -3.81 25.73
CA ALA A 280 5.93 -3.47 26.10
C ALA A 280 6.00 -2.14 26.90
N GLY A 281 5.10 -1.20 26.64
CA GLY A 281 5.06 0.10 27.30
C GLY A 281 4.43 1.19 26.43
N PHE A 282 4.08 2.33 27.05
CA PHE A 282 3.57 3.50 26.32
C PHE A 282 4.68 4.27 25.61
N THR A 283 5.92 4.19 26.09
CA THR A 283 7.09 4.77 25.44
C THR A 283 8.15 3.67 25.32
N VAL A 284 8.56 3.36 24.09
CA VAL A 284 9.54 2.31 23.79
C VAL A 284 10.59 2.90 22.87
N LYS A 285 11.88 2.80 23.24
CA LYS A 285 13.01 3.40 22.48
C LYS A 285 12.82 4.89 22.16
N GLY A 286 12.25 5.65 23.11
CA GLY A 286 11.97 7.09 22.93
C GLY A 286 10.82 7.40 21.96
N LEU A 287 10.03 6.40 21.57
CA LEU A 287 8.84 6.55 20.73
C LEU A 287 7.60 6.26 21.56
N ASP A 288 6.64 7.18 21.52
CA ASP A 288 5.35 6.99 22.19
C ASP A 288 4.40 6.14 21.33
N LEU A 289 3.65 5.26 21.98
CA LEU A 289 2.67 4.38 21.32
C LEU A 289 1.66 5.21 20.52
N PHE A 290 1.12 6.26 21.13
CA PHE A 290 0.37 7.27 20.41
C PHE A 290 1.31 8.43 20.05
N PRO A 291 1.40 8.84 18.78
CA PRO A 291 0.67 8.36 17.59
C PRO A 291 1.42 7.28 16.78
N ILE A 292 2.63 6.89 17.19
CA ILE A 292 3.57 6.13 16.34
C ILE A 292 3.01 4.78 15.90
N LEU A 293 2.34 4.04 16.77
CA LEU A 293 1.75 2.74 16.42
C LEU A 293 0.73 2.89 15.28
N PHE A 294 -0.12 3.91 15.37
CA PHE A 294 -1.17 4.16 14.41
C PHE A 294 -0.59 4.53 13.04
N VAL A 295 0.38 5.44 12.98
CA VAL A 295 1.04 5.80 11.70
C VAL A 295 1.88 4.66 11.14
N THR A 296 2.43 3.81 12.00
CA THR A 296 3.26 2.68 11.57
C THR A 296 2.42 1.60 10.89
N ILE A 297 1.28 1.25 11.48
CA ILE A 297 0.28 0.34 10.87
C ILE A 297 -0.70 1.19 10.06
N ALA A 298 -0.19 1.76 8.97
CA ALA A 298 -0.97 2.48 7.98
C ALA A 298 -1.79 1.47 7.13
N CYS A 299 -1.18 0.90 6.09
CA CYS A 299 -1.79 -0.23 5.38
C CYS A 299 -1.91 -1.44 6.34
N GLY A 300 -3.04 -2.14 6.30
CA GLY A 300 -3.43 -3.14 7.29
C GLY A 300 -4.38 -2.64 8.39
N ALA A 301 -4.56 -1.32 8.54
CA ALA A 301 -5.61 -0.74 9.37
C ALA A 301 -6.41 0.36 8.65
N VAL A 302 -5.73 1.33 8.02
CA VAL A 302 -6.38 2.41 7.26
C VAL A 302 -5.40 3.04 6.27
N SER A 303 -5.81 3.16 5.00
CA SER A 303 -4.93 3.68 3.97
C SER A 303 -5.61 4.60 2.97
N GLY A 304 -5.13 5.84 2.88
CA GLY A 304 -5.61 6.79 1.86
C GLY A 304 -5.32 6.33 0.44
N PHE A 305 -4.24 5.57 0.21
CA PHE A 305 -3.91 5.00 -1.09
C PHE A 305 -4.97 4.01 -1.60
N HIS A 306 -5.54 3.19 -0.71
CA HIS A 306 -6.58 2.22 -1.10
C HIS A 306 -7.82 2.90 -1.67
N SER A 307 -8.14 4.09 -1.20
CA SER A 307 -9.22 4.91 -1.78
C SER A 307 -8.95 5.35 -3.21
N LEU A 308 -7.68 5.56 -3.57
CA LEU A 308 -7.27 5.85 -4.95
C LEU A 308 -7.50 4.63 -5.85
N VAL A 309 -7.17 3.43 -5.36
CA VAL A 309 -7.40 2.17 -6.09
C VAL A 309 -8.90 1.93 -6.25
N SER A 310 -9.66 2.04 -5.15
CA SER A 310 -11.10 1.82 -5.09
C SER A 310 -11.87 2.73 -6.06
N SER A 311 -11.54 4.02 -6.06
CA SER A 311 -12.22 5.03 -6.90
C SER A 311 -11.64 5.18 -8.30
N GLY A 312 -10.38 4.84 -8.51
CA GLY A 312 -9.67 5.04 -9.77
C GLY A 312 -9.71 3.84 -10.72
N THR A 313 -9.86 2.63 -10.17
CA THR A 313 -9.80 1.38 -10.95
C THR A 313 -10.99 0.47 -10.68
N SER A 314 -11.19 -0.01 -9.44
CA SER A 314 -12.22 -1.00 -9.13
C SER A 314 -13.64 -0.51 -9.43
N SER A 315 -13.94 0.77 -9.17
CA SER A 315 -15.23 1.39 -9.50
C SER A 315 -15.62 1.32 -10.98
N LYS A 316 -14.64 1.18 -11.87
CA LYS A 316 -14.84 1.11 -13.33
C LYS A 316 -15.01 -0.32 -13.85
N MET A 317 -14.89 -1.32 -12.96
CA MET A 317 -15.04 -2.74 -13.30
C MET A 317 -16.18 -3.44 -12.56
N ILE A 318 -16.68 -2.87 -11.47
CA ILE A 318 -17.82 -3.40 -10.70
C ILE A 318 -19.05 -3.48 -11.62
N SER A 319 -19.57 -4.68 -11.83
CA SER A 319 -20.76 -4.94 -12.67
C SER A 319 -22.08 -4.77 -11.92
N SER A 320 -22.12 -4.97 -10.60
CA SER A 320 -23.29 -4.74 -9.75
C SER A 320 -22.91 -4.00 -8.46
N GLU A 321 -23.74 -3.05 -8.03
CA GLU A 321 -23.52 -2.34 -6.77
C GLU A 321 -23.44 -3.28 -5.55
N LYS A 322 -24.12 -4.43 -5.60
CA LYS A 322 -24.08 -5.46 -4.54
C LYS A 322 -22.66 -5.97 -4.28
N ASP A 323 -21.81 -5.98 -5.30
CA ASP A 323 -20.45 -6.50 -5.20
C ASP A 323 -19.51 -5.50 -4.51
N MET A 324 -19.90 -4.23 -4.36
CA MET A 324 -19.07 -3.21 -3.72
C MET A 324 -18.75 -3.54 -2.26
N ARG A 325 -19.63 -4.25 -1.54
CA ARG A 325 -19.33 -4.70 -0.16
C ARG A 325 -18.22 -5.74 -0.15
N LEU A 326 -18.29 -6.73 -1.04
CA LEU A 326 -17.25 -7.76 -1.16
C LEU A 326 -15.92 -7.14 -1.58
N VAL A 327 -15.96 -6.30 -2.62
CA VAL A 327 -14.76 -5.71 -3.20
C VAL A 327 -14.13 -4.69 -2.28
N GLY A 328 -14.85 -3.66 -1.81
CA GLY A 328 -14.25 -2.60 -0.99
C GLY A 328 -14.00 -3.03 0.45
N TYR A 329 -15.07 -3.39 1.17
CA TYR A 329 -14.95 -3.74 2.59
C TYR A 329 -14.26 -5.10 2.77
N GLY A 330 -14.63 -6.10 1.96
CA GLY A 330 -14.12 -7.46 2.08
C GLY A 330 -12.62 -7.58 1.75
N SER A 331 -12.10 -6.87 0.74
CA SER A 331 -10.66 -6.92 0.43
C SER A 331 -9.83 -6.40 1.60
N MET A 332 -10.27 -5.30 2.22
CA MET A 332 -9.59 -4.72 3.37
C MET A 332 -9.62 -5.66 4.58
N CYS A 333 -10.72 -6.39 4.83
CA CYS A 333 -10.74 -7.41 5.87
C CYS A 333 -9.71 -8.52 5.62
N VAL A 334 -9.52 -8.97 4.38
CA VAL A 334 -8.52 -10.00 4.06
C VAL A 334 -7.09 -9.45 4.20
N GLU A 335 -6.86 -8.18 3.86
CA GLU A 335 -5.57 -7.52 4.10
C GLU A 335 -5.25 -7.41 5.61
N VAL A 336 -6.25 -7.17 6.46
CA VAL A 336 -6.08 -7.19 7.92
C VAL A 336 -5.67 -8.58 8.40
N VAL A 337 -6.26 -9.65 7.84
CA VAL A 337 -5.83 -11.03 8.14
C VAL A 337 -4.35 -11.23 7.78
N LEU A 338 -3.88 -10.71 6.64
CA LEU A 338 -2.46 -10.77 6.30
C LEU A 338 -1.60 -10.03 7.32
N GLY A 339 -2.02 -8.86 7.80
CA GLY A 339 -1.30 -8.13 8.84
C GLY A 339 -1.23 -8.88 10.16
N VAL A 340 -2.34 -9.53 10.56
CA VAL A 340 -2.40 -10.37 11.77
C VAL A 340 -1.49 -11.59 11.62
N VAL A 341 -1.50 -12.27 10.47
CA VAL A 341 -0.61 -13.40 10.19
C VAL A 341 0.86 -12.95 10.24
N SER A 342 1.17 -11.80 9.64
CA SER A 342 2.54 -11.23 9.66
C SER A 342 3.02 -10.97 11.08
N LEU A 343 2.15 -10.41 11.93
CA LEU A 343 2.43 -10.20 13.34
C LEU A 343 2.66 -11.53 14.08
N ILE A 344 1.77 -12.52 13.92
CA ILE A 344 1.87 -13.82 14.59
C ILE A 344 3.18 -14.52 14.23
N VAL A 345 3.45 -14.64 12.92
CA VAL A 345 4.60 -15.36 12.38
C VAL A 345 5.91 -14.80 12.93
N VAL A 346 6.05 -13.47 12.95
CA VAL A 346 7.29 -12.81 13.40
C VAL A 346 7.40 -12.75 14.93
N CYS A 347 6.29 -12.56 15.64
CA CYS A 347 6.28 -12.64 17.11
C CYS A 347 6.53 -14.05 17.63
N ALA A 348 6.18 -15.09 16.87
CA ALA A 348 6.52 -16.48 17.16
C ALA A 348 8.03 -16.74 17.00
N ALA A 349 8.65 -16.17 15.97
CA ALA A 349 10.09 -16.28 15.72
C ALA A 349 10.95 -15.41 16.66
N ALA A 350 10.33 -14.57 17.50
CA ALA A 350 11.06 -13.75 18.47
C ALA A 350 11.76 -14.61 19.53
N SER A 351 12.89 -14.12 20.05
CA SER A 351 13.61 -14.73 21.16
C SER A 351 13.78 -13.71 22.28
N ASN A 352 13.36 -14.07 23.50
CA ASN A 352 13.41 -13.19 24.68
C ASN A 352 12.77 -11.81 24.46
N GLY A 353 11.65 -11.74 23.73
CA GLY A 353 10.98 -10.47 23.44
C GLY A 353 11.69 -9.57 22.42
N VAL A 354 12.68 -10.11 21.69
CA VAL A 354 13.40 -9.41 20.62
C VAL A 354 13.11 -10.09 19.28
N LEU A 355 12.68 -9.30 18.30
CA LEU A 355 12.42 -9.79 16.95
C LEU A 355 13.74 -10.20 16.25
N PRO A 356 13.68 -11.16 15.30
CA PRO A 356 14.83 -11.50 14.47
C PRO A 356 15.42 -10.28 13.75
N SER A 357 16.72 -10.29 13.52
CA SER A 357 17.40 -9.22 12.77
C SER A 357 17.09 -9.33 11.27
N GLY A 358 17.03 -8.17 10.61
CA GLY A 358 16.75 -8.09 9.18
C GLY A 358 15.63 -7.09 8.88
N THR A 359 15.31 -6.94 7.60
CA THR A 359 14.13 -6.19 7.17
C THR A 359 12.85 -6.96 7.55
N PRO A 360 11.71 -6.29 7.70
CA PRO A 360 10.43 -6.97 7.92
C PRO A 360 10.08 -8.03 6.87
N PHE A 361 10.56 -7.89 5.64
CA PHE A 361 10.37 -8.89 4.59
C PHE A 361 11.21 -10.14 4.83
N GLN A 362 12.47 -9.98 5.24
CA GLN A 362 13.36 -11.11 5.55
C GLN A 362 12.86 -11.86 6.77
N THR A 363 12.47 -11.15 7.83
CA THR A 363 11.99 -11.79 9.06
C THR A 363 10.69 -12.55 8.84
N PHE A 364 9.74 -11.95 8.11
CA PHE A 364 8.50 -12.64 7.72
C PHE A 364 8.81 -13.86 6.84
N SER A 365 9.59 -13.70 5.78
CA SER A 365 9.89 -14.78 4.82
C SER A 365 10.62 -15.95 5.47
N GLY A 366 11.64 -15.67 6.31
CA GLY A 366 12.37 -16.71 7.03
C GLY A 366 11.49 -17.47 8.02
N SER A 367 10.56 -16.78 8.68
CA SER A 367 9.63 -17.40 9.63
C SER A 367 8.58 -18.27 8.93
N VAL A 368 8.02 -17.83 7.80
CA VAL A 368 7.14 -18.68 6.99
C VAL A 368 7.90 -19.86 6.38
N ALA A 369 9.17 -19.66 5.99
CA ALA A 369 10.04 -20.74 5.48
C ALA A 369 10.28 -21.83 6.53
N ALA A 370 10.43 -21.45 7.81
CA ALA A 370 10.54 -22.41 8.91
C ALA A 370 9.28 -23.28 9.02
N PHE A 371 8.08 -22.68 8.96
CA PHE A 371 6.83 -23.45 8.97
C PHE A 371 6.72 -24.42 7.79
N LEU A 372 7.09 -23.98 6.58
CA LEU A 372 7.08 -24.87 5.40
C LEU A 372 8.07 -26.01 5.52
N THR A 373 9.23 -25.76 6.16
CA THR A 373 10.24 -26.79 6.41
C THR A 373 9.71 -27.84 7.37
N GLU A 374 9.08 -27.41 8.46
CA GLU A 374 8.58 -28.31 9.50
C GLU A 374 7.32 -29.09 9.06
N ILE A 375 6.41 -28.46 8.30
CA ILE A 375 5.15 -29.09 7.89
C ILE A 375 5.34 -29.99 6.66
N PHE A 376 6.07 -29.52 5.66
CA PHE A 376 6.14 -30.16 4.34
C PHE A 376 7.52 -30.75 4.02
N GLY A 377 8.52 -30.58 4.91
CA GLY A 377 9.88 -31.07 4.67
C GLY A 377 10.64 -30.32 3.57
N VAL A 378 10.16 -29.14 3.14
CA VAL A 378 10.83 -28.34 2.12
C VAL A 378 12.16 -27.81 2.68
N PRO A 379 13.31 -27.95 2.00
CA PRO A 379 14.56 -27.41 2.50
C PRO A 379 14.47 -25.92 2.83
N HIS A 380 14.83 -25.53 4.06
CA HIS A 380 14.67 -24.18 4.57
C HIS A 380 15.26 -23.11 3.66
N GLN A 381 16.44 -23.36 3.09
CA GLN A 381 17.10 -22.44 2.18
C GLN A 381 16.26 -22.17 0.92
N ILE A 382 15.67 -23.21 0.32
CA ILE A 382 14.83 -23.07 -0.87
C ILE A 382 13.55 -22.32 -0.53
N ALA A 383 12.89 -22.68 0.57
CA ALA A 383 11.70 -21.98 1.04
C ALA A 383 11.99 -20.50 1.30
N ALA A 384 13.10 -20.19 1.96
CA ALA A 384 13.54 -18.83 2.24
C ALA A 384 13.83 -18.03 0.96
N CYS A 385 14.49 -18.63 -0.04
CA CYS A 385 14.72 -17.97 -1.34
C CYS A 385 13.39 -17.58 -2.01
N ILE A 386 12.45 -18.53 -2.09
CA ILE A 386 11.15 -18.33 -2.74
C ILE A 386 10.35 -17.26 -2.01
N LEU A 387 10.20 -17.38 -0.68
CA LEU A 387 9.38 -16.46 0.10
C LEU A 387 9.96 -15.05 0.12
N THR A 388 11.29 -14.92 0.25
CA THR A 388 11.97 -13.62 0.20
C THR A 388 11.76 -12.94 -1.15
N MET A 389 11.80 -13.71 -2.25
CA MET A 389 11.45 -13.19 -3.57
C MET A 389 9.98 -12.78 -3.64
N CYS A 390 9.04 -13.62 -3.17
CA CYS A 390 7.61 -13.31 -3.22
C CYS A 390 7.28 -11.98 -2.51
N VAL A 391 7.88 -11.74 -1.33
CA VAL A 391 7.65 -10.48 -0.59
C VAL A 391 8.32 -9.30 -1.30
N SER A 392 9.50 -9.49 -1.86
CA SER A 392 10.19 -8.45 -2.64
C SER A 392 9.41 -8.07 -3.91
N ALA A 393 8.82 -9.06 -4.58
CA ALA A 393 7.97 -8.86 -5.75
C ALA A 393 6.70 -8.06 -5.39
N LEU A 394 6.14 -8.26 -4.19
CA LEU A 394 5.01 -7.47 -3.68
C LEU A 394 5.38 -5.99 -3.51
N ALA A 395 6.54 -5.73 -2.90
CA ALA A 395 7.06 -4.38 -2.73
C ALA A 395 7.35 -3.72 -4.07
N LEU A 396 8.02 -4.42 -4.99
CA LEU A 396 8.29 -3.96 -6.35
C LEU A 396 6.99 -3.66 -7.13
N THR A 397 5.93 -4.45 -6.95
CA THR A 397 4.61 -4.20 -7.59
C THR A 397 3.99 -2.91 -7.09
N SER A 398 4.11 -2.68 -5.79
CA SER A 398 3.65 -1.44 -5.16
C SER A 398 4.45 -0.24 -5.68
N VAL A 399 5.79 -0.31 -5.71
CA VAL A 399 6.61 0.83 -6.16
C VAL A 399 6.48 1.13 -7.65
N ASP A 400 6.21 0.14 -8.51
CA ASP A 400 5.92 0.37 -9.93
C ASP A 400 4.67 1.23 -10.12
N ALA A 401 3.60 0.85 -9.44
CA ALA A 401 2.34 1.59 -9.48
C ALA A 401 2.53 3.00 -8.94
N VAL A 402 3.26 3.13 -7.83
CA VAL A 402 3.52 4.41 -7.16
C VAL A 402 4.43 5.31 -7.99
N ALA A 403 5.49 4.80 -8.62
CA ALA A 403 6.37 5.60 -9.47
C ALA A 403 5.62 6.17 -10.68
N ARG A 404 4.68 5.39 -11.24
CA ARG A 404 3.80 5.86 -12.31
C ARG A 404 2.78 6.88 -11.79
N ILE A 405 2.14 6.62 -10.66
CA ILE A 405 1.19 7.56 -10.02
C ILE A 405 1.90 8.87 -9.66
N GLY A 406 3.09 8.82 -9.09
CA GLY A 406 3.89 9.99 -8.75
C GLY A 406 4.19 10.86 -9.98
N ARG A 407 4.66 10.24 -11.08
CA ARG A 407 4.79 10.95 -12.36
C ARG A 407 3.46 11.58 -12.78
N MET A 408 2.37 10.82 -12.79
CA MET A 408 1.07 11.32 -13.27
C MET A 408 0.53 12.45 -12.38
N SER A 409 0.64 12.33 -11.05
CA SER A 409 0.26 13.38 -10.11
C SER A 409 1.04 14.67 -10.34
N LEU A 410 2.35 14.56 -10.62
CA LEU A 410 3.17 15.70 -10.98
C LEU A 410 2.73 16.30 -12.34
N GLN A 411 2.49 15.48 -13.36
CA GLN A 411 2.02 15.96 -14.65
C GLN A 411 0.65 16.67 -14.55
N GLU A 412 -0.28 16.10 -13.77
CA GLU A 412 -1.60 16.68 -13.54
C GLU A 412 -1.55 17.98 -12.75
N LEU A 413 -0.62 18.10 -11.79
CA LEU A 413 -0.43 19.33 -11.00
C LEU A 413 -0.08 20.53 -11.88
N PHE A 414 0.68 20.30 -12.96
CA PHE A 414 1.11 21.32 -13.91
C PHE A 414 0.24 21.38 -15.18
N MET A 415 -0.86 20.63 -15.25
CA MET A 415 -1.74 20.65 -16.41
C MET A 415 -2.64 21.91 -16.41
N PRO A 416 -2.66 22.71 -17.50
CA PRO A 416 -3.49 23.90 -17.58
C PRO A 416 -4.99 23.55 -17.68
N GLU A 417 -5.83 24.57 -17.55
CA GLU A 417 -7.28 24.41 -17.79
C GLU A 417 -7.56 23.95 -19.22
N PRO A 418 -8.66 23.18 -19.41
CA PRO A 418 -9.15 22.90 -20.76
C PRO A 418 -9.28 24.19 -21.56
N GLY A 419 -8.62 24.25 -22.73
CA GLY A 419 -8.65 25.42 -23.61
C GLY A 419 -7.50 26.43 -23.44
N LYS A 420 -6.57 26.23 -22.50
CA LYS A 420 -5.35 27.06 -22.37
C LYS A 420 -4.11 26.35 -22.90
N GLU A 421 -3.27 27.07 -23.65
CA GLU A 421 -1.98 26.55 -24.10
C GLU A 421 -1.02 26.31 -22.93
N LYS A 422 -0.18 25.28 -23.07
CA LYS A 422 0.84 24.94 -22.07
C LYS A 422 2.00 25.94 -22.13
N THR A 423 2.33 26.56 -21.00
CA THR A 423 3.57 27.34 -20.85
C THR A 423 4.81 26.45 -20.96
N ALA A 424 5.99 27.02 -21.17
CA ALA A 424 7.25 26.26 -21.27
C ALA A 424 7.51 25.37 -20.04
N VAL A 425 7.24 25.89 -18.84
CA VAL A 425 7.33 25.13 -17.57
C VAL A 425 6.32 23.97 -17.58
N GLN A 426 5.07 24.21 -17.99
CA GLN A 426 4.06 23.15 -18.05
C GLN A 426 4.41 22.09 -19.10
N LYS A 427 5.06 22.44 -20.23
CA LYS A 427 5.56 21.47 -21.20
C LYS A 427 6.65 20.59 -20.60
N LEU A 428 7.56 21.15 -19.81
CA LEU A 428 8.62 20.41 -19.12
C LEU A 428 8.04 19.45 -18.06
N PHE A 429 7.19 19.94 -17.15
CA PHE A 429 6.60 19.15 -16.08
C PHE A 429 5.48 18.19 -16.54
N THR A 430 4.97 18.34 -17.76
CA THR A 430 4.09 17.33 -18.38
C THR A 430 4.83 16.30 -19.21
N ASN A 431 6.14 16.45 -19.44
CA ASN A 431 6.95 15.45 -20.14
C ASN A 431 7.14 14.19 -19.30
N THR A 432 6.93 13.02 -19.90
CA THR A 432 6.99 11.73 -19.21
C THR A 432 8.36 11.44 -18.60
N VAL A 433 9.44 11.65 -19.35
CA VAL A 433 10.81 11.35 -18.89
C VAL A 433 11.23 12.31 -17.79
N PHE A 434 11.03 13.60 -17.98
CA PHE A 434 11.40 14.61 -16.98
C PHE A 434 10.66 14.39 -15.65
N SER A 435 9.35 14.20 -15.69
CA SER A 435 8.54 14.02 -14.49
C SER A 435 8.82 12.68 -13.78
N THR A 436 9.16 11.62 -14.53
CA THR A 436 9.70 10.39 -13.92
C THR A 436 11.05 10.66 -13.25
N CYS A 437 12.01 11.30 -13.93
CA CYS A 437 13.33 11.58 -13.37
C CYS A 437 13.21 12.42 -12.10
N LEU A 438 12.44 13.50 -12.10
CA LEU A 438 12.27 14.35 -10.92
C LEU A 438 11.66 13.58 -9.74
N THR A 439 10.62 12.79 -10.00
CA THR A 439 9.97 11.96 -8.97
C THR A 439 10.92 10.92 -8.41
N LEU A 440 11.68 10.21 -9.26
CA LEU A 440 12.61 9.18 -8.83
C LEU A 440 13.86 9.76 -8.15
N LEU A 441 14.40 10.88 -8.60
CA LEU A 441 15.55 11.54 -7.95
C LEU A 441 15.17 12.04 -6.55
N ALA A 442 14.00 12.66 -6.40
CA ALA A 442 13.52 13.09 -5.09
C ALA A 442 13.23 11.88 -4.17
N GLY A 443 12.64 10.81 -4.71
CA GLY A 443 12.45 9.55 -3.99
C GLY A 443 13.78 8.88 -3.60
N TYR A 444 14.80 8.95 -4.46
CA TYR A 444 16.13 8.41 -4.19
C TYR A 444 16.84 9.17 -3.08
N ALA A 445 16.78 10.50 -3.08
CA ALA A 445 17.34 11.33 -2.02
C ALA A 445 16.76 10.95 -0.64
N LEU A 446 15.45 10.73 -0.57
CA LEU A 446 14.79 10.21 0.64
C LEU A 446 15.18 8.75 0.94
N CYS A 447 15.38 7.92 -0.09
CA CYS A 447 15.76 6.52 0.05
C CYS A 447 17.11 6.34 0.76
N ILE A 448 18.06 7.28 0.58
CA ILE A 448 19.39 7.24 1.22
C ILE A 448 19.28 7.32 2.75
N ALA A 449 18.24 7.99 3.28
CA ALA A 449 17.99 8.07 4.72
C ALA A 449 17.63 6.73 5.38
N GLY A 450 17.30 5.72 4.57
CA GLY A 450 16.84 4.41 5.03
C GLY A 450 15.34 4.38 5.36
N TYR A 451 14.72 3.22 5.14
CA TYR A 451 13.27 3.07 5.29
C TYR A 451 12.77 3.37 6.70
N MET A 452 13.52 3.04 7.76
CA MET A 452 13.13 3.29 9.16
C MET A 452 12.99 4.78 9.47
N SER A 453 13.83 5.61 8.83
CA SER A 453 13.80 7.07 9.00
C SER A 453 12.61 7.69 8.25
N VAL A 454 12.23 7.10 7.11
CA VAL A 454 11.14 7.59 6.25
C VAL A 454 9.77 7.03 6.67
N TRP A 455 9.72 5.87 7.31
CA TRP A 455 8.47 5.16 7.64
C TRP A 455 7.48 6.01 8.44
N PRO A 456 7.87 6.76 9.49
CA PRO A 456 6.94 7.60 10.23
C PRO A 456 6.34 8.71 9.37
N LEU A 457 7.11 9.29 8.44
CA LEU A 457 6.63 10.31 7.50
C LEU A 457 5.70 9.68 6.46
N PHE A 458 6.06 8.52 5.93
CA PHE A 458 5.20 7.72 5.04
C PHE A 458 3.85 7.44 5.71
N GLY A 459 3.87 6.93 6.94
CA GLY A 459 2.68 6.62 7.72
C GLY A 459 1.81 7.85 7.96
N SER A 460 2.43 8.95 8.38
CA SER A 460 1.75 10.24 8.61
C SER A 460 1.14 10.80 7.33
N ALA A 461 1.87 10.75 6.21
CA ALA A 461 1.34 11.13 4.91
C ALA A 461 0.13 10.26 4.55
N ASN A 462 0.26 8.93 4.62
CA ASN A 462 -0.85 8.04 4.25
C ASN A 462 -2.13 8.30 5.07
N GLN A 463 -1.98 8.59 6.35
CA GLN A 463 -3.11 8.95 7.21
C GLN A 463 -3.67 10.33 6.90
N LEU A 464 -2.83 11.30 6.52
CA LEU A 464 -3.32 12.59 6.04
C LEU A 464 -4.16 12.42 4.76
N LEU A 465 -3.71 11.57 3.83
CA LEU A 465 -4.48 11.21 2.64
C LEU A 465 -5.82 10.56 3.01
N SER A 466 -5.81 9.67 3.99
CA SER A 466 -7.01 9.06 4.53
C SER A 466 -7.97 10.12 5.08
N ALA A 467 -7.50 11.04 5.92
CA ALA A 467 -8.30 12.12 6.48
C ALA A 467 -8.89 13.03 5.39
N LEU A 468 -8.12 13.32 4.34
CA LEU A 468 -8.57 14.08 3.16
C LEU A 468 -9.70 13.38 2.42
N VAL A 469 -9.50 12.11 2.12
CA VAL A 469 -10.49 11.30 1.43
C VAL A 469 -11.75 11.19 2.28
N LEU A 470 -11.64 10.85 3.56
CA LEU A 470 -12.77 10.77 4.48
C LEU A 470 -13.54 12.08 4.55
N THR A 471 -12.86 13.23 4.52
CA THR A 471 -13.48 14.55 4.44
C THR A 471 -14.27 14.71 3.14
N GLY A 472 -13.66 14.42 1.99
CA GLY A 472 -14.33 14.49 0.68
C GLY A 472 -15.54 13.56 0.59
N LEU A 473 -15.43 12.35 1.14
CA LEU A 473 -16.51 11.37 1.21
C LEU A 473 -17.63 11.80 2.16
N ALA A 474 -17.30 12.41 3.29
CA ALA A 474 -18.27 12.97 4.21
C ALA A 474 -19.05 14.13 3.57
N VAL A 475 -18.37 15.02 2.82
CA VAL A 475 -19.03 16.07 2.04
C VAL A 475 -19.95 15.46 0.99
N PHE A 476 -19.52 14.41 0.28
CA PHE A 476 -20.35 13.70 -0.70
C PHE A 476 -21.61 13.07 -0.08
N LEU A 477 -21.48 12.39 1.07
CA LEU A 477 -22.64 11.79 1.74
C LEU A 477 -23.61 12.88 2.21
N LYS A 478 -23.10 13.98 2.78
CA LYS A 478 -23.90 15.14 3.18
C LYS A 478 -24.62 15.77 1.99
N SER A 479 -23.91 16.05 0.89
CA SER A 479 -24.46 16.71 -0.29
C SER A 479 -25.50 15.87 -1.04
N THR A 480 -25.43 14.55 -0.88
CA THR A 480 -26.40 13.63 -1.49
C THR A 480 -27.51 13.17 -0.54
N GLY A 481 -27.61 13.76 0.65
CA GLY A 481 -28.66 13.45 1.64
C GLY A 481 -28.53 12.07 2.30
N ARG A 482 -27.32 11.49 2.30
CA ARG A 482 -27.03 10.17 2.87
C ARG A 482 -26.43 10.29 4.27
N LYS A 483 -26.62 9.26 5.10
CA LYS A 483 -26.02 9.22 6.45
C LYS A 483 -24.49 9.06 6.32
N GLY A 484 -23.74 10.02 6.88
CA GLY A 484 -22.26 10.06 6.83
C GLY A 484 -21.56 10.14 8.19
N TRP A 485 -22.30 10.09 9.32
CA TRP A 485 -21.74 10.30 10.66
C TRP A 485 -20.64 9.28 11.05
N MET A 486 -20.70 8.07 10.48
CA MET A 486 -19.69 7.03 10.68
C MET A 486 -18.29 7.42 10.22
N LEU A 487 -18.16 8.41 9.34
CA LEU A 487 -16.87 8.88 8.83
C LEU A 487 -16.22 9.92 9.74
N TYR A 488 -16.96 10.57 10.63
CA TYR A 488 -16.45 11.69 11.41
C TYR A 488 -15.41 11.27 12.46
N ALA A 489 -15.62 10.15 13.15
CA ALA A 489 -14.64 9.66 14.11
C ALA A 489 -13.35 9.19 13.40
N PRO A 490 -13.41 8.35 12.33
CA PRO A 490 -12.23 8.02 11.54
C PRO A 490 -11.47 9.22 11.02
N MET A 491 -12.19 10.21 10.47
CA MET A 491 -11.62 11.44 9.94
C MET A 491 -10.86 12.23 11.01
N THR A 492 -11.51 12.52 12.14
CA THR A 492 -10.92 13.33 13.22
C THR A 492 -9.75 12.62 13.89
N ILE A 493 -9.86 11.32 14.14
CA ILE A 493 -8.78 10.54 14.78
C ILE A 493 -7.58 10.46 13.84
N MET A 494 -7.76 10.18 12.55
CA MET A 494 -6.65 10.15 11.58
C MET A 494 -5.98 11.50 11.45
N PHE A 495 -6.74 12.60 11.47
CA PHE A 495 -6.17 13.93 11.47
C PHE A 495 -5.35 14.20 12.75
N ALA A 496 -5.87 13.87 13.93
CA ALA A 496 -5.18 14.06 15.21
C ALA A 496 -3.88 13.23 15.29
N VAL A 497 -3.96 11.93 14.97
CA VAL A 497 -2.80 11.02 14.95
C VAL A 497 -1.71 11.57 14.02
N THR A 498 -2.10 11.98 12.81
CA THR A 498 -1.18 12.55 11.81
C THR A 498 -0.50 13.82 12.31
N MET A 499 -1.28 14.78 12.82
CA MET A 499 -0.75 16.07 13.27
C MET A 499 0.21 15.88 14.45
N THR A 500 -0.15 15.04 15.42
CA THR A 500 0.75 14.71 16.53
C THR A 500 2.04 14.06 16.02
N ALA A 501 1.96 13.13 15.06
CA ALA A 501 3.12 12.42 14.54
C ALA A 501 4.08 13.34 13.78
N LEU A 502 3.54 14.27 12.98
CA LEU A 502 4.33 15.26 12.25
C LEU A 502 5.00 16.26 13.19
N VAL A 503 4.30 16.72 14.24
CA VAL A 503 4.89 17.59 15.28
C VAL A 503 6.01 16.86 16.01
N GLN A 504 5.80 15.61 16.44
CA GLN A 504 6.85 14.79 17.05
C GLN A 504 8.05 14.56 16.12
N ALA A 505 7.80 14.36 14.82
CA ALA A 505 8.87 14.23 13.83
C ALA A 505 9.71 15.52 13.73
N VAL A 506 9.06 16.68 13.68
CA VAL A 506 9.74 17.99 13.68
C VAL A 506 10.54 18.20 14.96
N ILE A 507 9.98 17.89 16.13
CA ILE A 507 10.69 18.01 17.41
C ILE A 507 11.95 17.13 17.41
N ARG A 508 11.86 15.88 16.95
CA ARG A 508 13.02 14.98 16.86
C ARG A 508 14.10 15.50 15.91
N ILE A 509 13.70 16.10 14.80
CA ILE A 509 14.63 16.70 13.83
C ILE A 509 15.34 17.91 14.44
N ILE A 510 14.62 18.77 15.16
CA ILE A 510 15.20 19.91 15.88
C ILE A 510 16.14 19.42 17.00
N GLY A 511 15.75 18.37 17.72
CA GLY A 511 16.63 17.73 18.72
C GLY A 511 17.94 17.24 18.09
N ALA A 512 17.89 16.56 16.95
CA ALA A 512 19.10 16.13 16.24
C ALA A 512 20.01 17.30 15.82
N TRP A 513 19.43 18.46 15.50
CA TRP A 513 20.18 19.70 15.29
C TRP A 513 20.89 20.16 16.55
N MET A 514 20.16 20.23 17.67
CA MET A 514 20.71 20.65 18.96
C MET A 514 21.82 19.71 19.45
N ASP A 515 21.69 18.42 19.19
CA ASP A 515 22.64 17.38 19.60
C ASP A 515 23.85 17.25 18.65
N GLY A 516 23.92 18.06 17.58
CA GLY A 516 25.01 18.02 16.60
C GLY A 516 25.02 16.78 15.69
N THR A 517 23.96 15.96 15.70
CA THR A 517 23.81 14.76 14.87
C THR A 517 23.09 15.03 13.55
N PHE A 518 22.83 16.30 13.24
CA PHE A 518 22.04 16.71 12.08
C PHE A 518 22.78 16.53 10.74
N VAL A 519 22.35 15.53 10.00
CA VAL A 519 22.67 15.32 8.59
C VAL A 519 21.67 16.05 7.68
N TRP A 520 22.13 17.08 6.97
CA TRP A 520 21.31 17.89 6.04
C TRP A 520 20.52 17.08 5.01
N MET A 521 21.15 16.08 4.39
CA MET A 521 20.53 15.24 3.37
C MET A 521 19.39 14.38 3.93
N ILE A 522 19.44 14.03 5.22
CA ILE A 522 18.46 13.16 5.87
C ILE A 522 17.44 14.02 6.61
N HIS A 523 17.86 14.72 7.64
CA HIS A 523 16.98 15.47 8.52
C HIS A 523 16.44 16.74 7.86
N GLY A 524 17.23 17.41 7.02
CA GLY A 524 16.78 18.60 6.29
C GLY A 524 15.67 18.26 5.29
N LEU A 525 15.84 17.20 4.50
CA LEU A 525 14.83 16.76 3.54
C LEU A 525 13.55 16.28 4.24
N GLN A 526 13.70 15.51 5.32
CA GLN A 526 12.58 15.09 6.15
C GLN A 526 11.83 16.27 6.78
N PHE A 527 12.55 17.30 7.22
CA PHE A 527 11.95 18.52 7.75
C PHE A 527 11.12 19.23 6.69
N VAL A 528 11.67 19.41 5.49
CA VAL A 528 10.95 20.04 4.38
C VAL A 528 9.67 19.29 4.05
N VAL A 529 9.74 17.95 3.97
CA VAL A 529 8.54 17.13 3.72
C VAL A 529 7.56 17.22 4.88
N ALA A 530 8.01 17.12 6.13
CA ALA A 530 7.15 17.22 7.31
C ALA A 530 6.45 18.60 7.38
N ALA A 531 7.18 19.68 7.16
CA ALA A 531 6.65 21.03 7.12
C ALA A 531 5.63 21.20 5.98
N ALA A 532 5.95 20.69 4.78
CA ALA A 532 5.00 20.70 3.67
C ALA A 532 3.71 19.93 4.01
N LEU A 533 3.81 18.77 4.63
CA LEU A 533 2.65 17.98 5.06
C LEU A 533 1.82 18.71 6.13
N ILE A 534 2.46 19.36 7.11
CA ILE A 534 1.78 20.18 8.13
C ILE A 534 1.04 21.35 7.47
N VAL A 535 1.71 22.11 6.62
CA VAL A 535 1.10 23.25 5.91
C VAL A 535 -0.10 22.78 5.08
N LEU A 536 0.05 21.68 4.33
CA LEU A 536 -1.06 21.10 3.59
C LEU A 536 -2.21 20.66 4.49
N ALA A 537 -1.92 19.99 5.62
CA ALA A 537 -2.94 19.56 6.57
C ALA A 537 -3.77 20.74 7.09
N LEU A 538 -3.10 21.85 7.42
CA LEU A 538 -3.76 23.08 7.87
C LEU A 538 -4.61 23.72 6.78
N LEU A 539 -4.08 23.81 5.55
CA LEU A 539 -4.82 24.33 4.40
C LEU A 539 -6.06 23.49 4.12
N VAL A 540 -5.99 22.18 4.35
CA VAL A 540 -7.11 21.26 4.14
C VAL A 540 -8.19 21.46 5.18
N VAL A 541 -7.83 21.59 6.47
CA VAL A 541 -8.82 21.93 7.50
C VAL A 541 -9.51 23.24 7.14
N TYR A 542 -8.74 24.24 6.72
CA TYR A 542 -9.28 25.52 6.32
C TYR A 542 -10.24 25.39 5.12
N HIS A 543 -9.87 24.72 4.03
CA HIS A 543 -10.70 24.69 2.82
C HIS A 543 -11.81 23.63 2.81
N CYS A 544 -11.58 22.48 3.45
CA CYS A 544 -12.46 21.30 3.34
C CYS A 544 -13.38 21.16 4.57
N VAL A 545 -12.87 21.37 5.79
CA VAL A 545 -13.68 21.24 7.01
C VAL A 545 -14.63 22.42 7.18
N LEU A 546 -14.24 23.64 6.75
CA LEU A 546 -15.18 24.76 6.72
C LEU A 546 -16.37 24.48 5.78
N LYS A 547 -16.14 23.84 4.63
CA LYS A 547 -17.22 23.41 3.72
C LYS A 547 -18.15 22.34 4.32
N LEU A 548 -17.70 21.56 5.31
CA LEU A 548 -18.58 20.69 6.08
C LEU A 548 -19.52 21.49 7.00
N ARG A 549 -19.17 22.72 7.39
CA ARG A 549 -20.03 23.62 8.17
C ARG A 549 -21.02 24.36 7.29
N ASP A 550 -20.64 24.67 6.06
CA ASP A 550 -21.53 25.30 5.08
C ASP A 550 -22.70 24.38 4.70
N ALA A 551 -23.85 24.98 4.40
CA ALA A 551 -24.99 24.27 3.83
C ALA A 551 -24.57 23.67 2.48
N ALA A 552 -24.77 22.37 2.30
CA ALA A 552 -24.29 21.68 1.11
C ALA A 552 -24.89 22.35 -0.15
N PRO A 553 -24.09 22.69 -1.18
CA PRO A 553 -24.66 23.07 -2.46
C PRO A 553 -25.48 21.89 -2.95
N ILE A 554 -26.78 22.12 -3.16
CA ILE A 554 -27.69 21.14 -3.75
C ILE A 554 -27.19 20.90 -5.18
N VAL A 555 -26.41 19.85 -5.38
CA VAL A 555 -26.11 19.38 -6.74
C VAL A 555 -27.42 18.81 -7.27
N LYS A 556 -28.09 19.57 -8.16
CA LYS A 556 -29.29 19.10 -8.86
C LYS A 556 -28.94 17.77 -9.53
N ARG A 557 -29.70 16.72 -9.21
CA ARG A 557 -29.69 15.46 -9.96
C ARG A 557 -30.15 15.80 -11.38
N ASN A 558 -29.26 15.66 -12.35
CA ASN A 558 -29.66 15.37 -13.73
C ASN A 558 -29.61 13.86 -13.91
#